data_AF-A0A1I0WUM7-F1
#
_entry.id   AF-A0A1I0WUM7-F1
#
_cell.length_a   1.000
_cell.length_b   1.000
_cell.length_c   1.000
_cell.angle_alpha   90.00
_cell.angle_beta   90.00
_cell.angle_gamma   90.00
#
_symmetry.space_group_name_H-M   'P 1'
#
loop_
_entity.id
_entity.type
_entity.pdbx_description
1 polymer ?
#
loop_
_entity_poly.entity_id
_entity_poly.type
_entity_poly.pdbx_seq_one_letter_code
_entity_poly.pdbx_strand_id
1 'polypeptide(L)'
;MDIKNVLEYLGKNDLTDIEEINEKDGCKVIRFFYDFDKEEMEAARAYSKDECEEEENSDTWYDEYFLPYLNDVAIDNVGEIVEEIMDEFEIEAQFICYDLNKEKYDYLEFVAIFFEEGSHDIEDVLDSLNI
;
A
#
# COMPACT_ATOMS: atom_id res chain seq x y z
N MET A 1 15.33 -12.25 -10.07
CA MET A 1 14.36 -11.14 -10.14
C MET A 1 14.96 -9.95 -10.89
N ASP A 2 14.27 -9.38 -11.88
CA ASP A 2 14.66 -8.09 -12.50
C ASP A 2 13.83 -6.96 -11.89
N ILE A 3 14.44 -6.22 -10.95
CA ILE A 3 13.78 -5.15 -10.22
C ILE A 3 13.24 -4.04 -11.13
N LYS A 4 13.83 -3.84 -12.31
CA LYS A 4 13.34 -2.81 -13.24
C LYS A 4 11.94 -3.12 -13.75
N ASN A 5 11.63 -4.39 -13.99
CA ASN A 5 10.31 -4.79 -14.44
C ASN A 5 9.26 -4.54 -13.35
N VAL A 6 9.60 -4.81 -12.08
CA VAL A 6 8.74 -4.50 -10.94
C VAL A 6 8.48 -2.99 -10.84
N LEU A 7 9.54 -2.17 -10.87
CA LEU A 7 9.42 -0.70 -10.81
C LEU A 7 8.59 -0.15 -11.98
N GLU A 8 8.78 -0.68 -13.19
CA GLU A 8 7.97 -0.31 -14.36
C GLU A 8 6.51 -0.75 -14.22
N TYR A 9 6.23 -1.89 -13.58
CA TYR A 9 4.88 -2.39 -13.37
C TYR A 9 4.12 -1.53 -12.36
N LEU A 10 4.75 -1.25 -11.22
CA LEU A 10 4.20 -0.35 -10.20
C LEU A 10 3.84 1.01 -10.82
N GLY A 11 4.75 1.60 -11.62
CA GLY A 11 4.51 2.88 -12.27
C GLY A 11 3.47 2.87 -13.41
N LYS A 12 3.15 1.70 -13.98
CA LYS A 12 2.05 1.56 -14.97
C LYS A 12 0.69 1.46 -14.31
N ASN A 13 0.64 1.09 -13.03
CA ASN A 13 -0.58 0.95 -12.24
C ASN A 13 -0.76 2.15 -11.29
N ASP A 14 -0.37 3.34 -11.77
CA ASP A 14 -0.61 4.64 -11.12
C ASP A 14 -0.02 4.81 -9.70
N LEU A 15 0.93 3.95 -9.30
CA LEU A 15 1.70 4.15 -8.07
C LEU A 15 2.79 5.21 -8.29
N THR A 16 2.98 6.08 -7.30
CA THR A 16 3.84 7.27 -7.40
C THR A 16 5.03 7.22 -6.46
N ASP A 17 6.01 8.09 -6.72
CA ASP A 17 7.23 8.26 -5.90
C ASP A 17 7.92 6.92 -5.54
N ILE A 18 8.00 6.03 -6.53
CA ILE A 18 8.56 4.68 -6.41
C ILE A 18 10.09 4.75 -6.25
N GLU A 19 10.61 4.24 -5.14
CA GLU A 19 12.02 4.27 -4.78
C GLU A 19 12.48 2.95 -4.16
N GLU A 20 13.58 2.38 -4.66
CA GLU A 20 14.28 1.29 -3.98
C GLU A 20 15.05 1.86 -2.78
N ILE A 21 14.60 1.53 -1.56
CA ILE A 21 15.16 2.10 -0.32
C ILE A 21 16.13 1.17 0.38
N ASN A 22 16.13 -0.13 0.06
CA ASN A 22 17.06 -1.10 0.62
C ASN A 22 17.21 -2.35 -0.27
N GLU A 23 18.36 -3.01 -0.14
CA GLU A 23 18.63 -4.33 -0.70
C GLU A 23 19.41 -5.16 0.31
N LYS A 24 18.88 -6.33 0.67
CA LYS A 24 19.54 -7.22 1.61
C LYS A 24 19.19 -8.68 1.32
N ASP A 25 20.22 -9.52 1.30
CA ASP A 25 20.09 -10.98 1.12
C ASP A 25 19.31 -11.40 -0.15
N GLY A 26 19.24 -10.55 -1.18
CA GLY A 26 18.47 -10.84 -2.41
C GLY A 26 17.02 -10.38 -2.36
N CYS A 27 16.58 -9.79 -1.24
CA CYS A 27 15.33 -9.06 -1.12
C CYS A 27 15.51 -7.61 -1.58
N LYS A 28 14.49 -7.07 -2.26
CA LYS A 28 14.41 -5.68 -2.69
C LYS A 28 13.29 -4.97 -1.95
N VAL A 29 13.62 -3.90 -1.24
CA VAL A 29 12.65 -3.10 -0.49
C VAL A 29 12.35 -1.84 -1.28
N ILE A 30 11.08 -1.69 -1.66
CA ILE A 30 10.59 -0.60 -2.50
C ILE A 30 9.58 0.19 -1.69
N ARG A 31 9.79 1.49 -1.60
CA ARG A 31 8.80 2.44 -1.12
C ARG A 31 8.05 3.05 -2.30
N PHE A 32 6.74 3.23 -2.16
CA PHE A 32 5.91 3.93 -3.13
C PHE A 32 4.66 4.49 -2.45
N PHE A 33 3.87 5.26 -3.20
CA PHE A 33 2.68 5.91 -2.71
C PHE A 33 1.47 5.56 -3.58
N TYR A 34 0.33 5.42 -2.92
CA TYR A 34 -0.99 5.32 -3.55
C TYR A 34 -1.70 6.65 -3.36
N ASP A 35 -1.95 7.38 -4.45
CA ASP A 35 -2.67 8.65 -4.42
C ASP A 35 -4.17 8.40 -4.64
N PHE A 36 -5.00 8.78 -3.68
CA PHE A 36 -6.45 8.59 -3.81
C PHE A 36 -7.03 9.51 -4.87
N ASP A 37 -7.82 8.93 -5.77
CA ASP A 37 -8.53 9.71 -6.76
C ASP A 37 -9.78 10.37 -6.16
N LYS A 38 -10.40 11.23 -6.98
CA LYS A 38 -11.59 11.98 -6.56
C LYS A 38 -12.79 11.06 -6.30
N GLU A 39 -12.94 9.98 -7.07
CA GLU A 39 -14.06 9.05 -6.97
C GLU A 39 -13.94 8.23 -5.68
N GLU A 40 -12.73 7.77 -5.34
CA GLU A 40 -12.43 7.06 -4.10
C GLU A 40 -12.69 7.94 -2.86
N MET A 41 -12.22 9.19 -2.90
CA MET A 41 -12.48 10.16 -1.85
C MET A 41 -13.98 10.46 -1.69
N GLU A 42 -14.72 10.56 -2.78
CA GLU A 42 -16.17 10.77 -2.75
C GLU A 42 -16.91 9.54 -2.22
N ALA A 43 -16.47 8.33 -2.58
CA ALA A 43 -17.01 7.08 -2.07
C ALA A 43 -16.80 6.94 -0.56
N ALA A 44 -15.58 7.22 -0.08
CA ALA A 44 -15.26 7.21 1.34
C ALA A 44 -16.14 8.21 2.12
N ARG A 45 -16.31 9.44 1.60
CA ARG A 45 -17.21 10.43 2.23
C ARG A 45 -18.65 9.98 2.27
N ALA A 46 -19.15 9.39 1.18
CA ALA A 46 -20.51 8.89 1.10
C ALA A 46 -20.75 7.76 2.12
N TYR A 47 -19.82 6.80 2.18
CA TYR A 47 -19.83 5.73 3.17
C TYR A 47 -19.87 6.28 4.60
N SER A 48 -18.92 7.14 4.96
CA SER A 48 -18.84 7.67 6.33
C SER A 48 -20.05 8.52 6.70
N LYS A 49 -20.66 9.22 5.74
CA LYS A 49 -21.89 9.98 5.98
C LYS A 49 -23.10 9.09 6.26
N ASP A 50 -23.17 7.93 5.62
CA ASP A 50 -24.28 6.99 5.79
C ASP A 50 -24.12 6.15 7.07
N GLU A 51 -22.89 5.85 7.47
CA GLU A 51 -22.58 4.95 8.61
C GLU A 51 -22.26 5.68 9.93
N CYS A 52 -21.83 6.95 9.90
CA CYS A 52 -21.49 7.71 11.09
C CYS A 52 -22.62 8.66 11.52
N GLU A 53 -23.07 8.55 12.78
CA GLU A 53 -24.10 9.43 13.34
C GLU A 53 -23.55 10.78 13.85
N GLU A 54 -22.23 10.91 13.98
CA GLU A 54 -21.54 12.11 14.46
C GLU A 54 -21.37 13.16 13.34
N GLU A 55 -20.97 14.39 13.73
CA GLU A 55 -20.75 15.48 12.76
C GLU A 55 -19.64 15.13 11.75
N GLU A 56 -19.87 15.46 10.48
CA GLU A 56 -18.89 15.30 9.41
C GLU A 56 -17.61 16.07 9.75
N ASN A 57 -16.45 15.43 9.56
CA ASN A 57 -15.12 15.94 9.92
C ASN A 57 -14.83 15.99 11.44
N SER A 58 -15.66 15.38 12.29
CA SER A 58 -15.28 15.10 13.68
C SER A 58 -14.15 14.06 13.76
N ASP A 59 -13.45 14.00 14.90
CA ASP A 59 -12.39 13.01 15.10
C ASP A 59 -12.93 11.58 14.93
N THR A 60 -14.10 11.26 15.49
CA THR A 60 -14.76 9.96 15.31
C THR A 60 -15.08 9.66 13.85
N TRP A 61 -15.59 10.64 13.10
CA TRP A 61 -15.89 10.47 11.68
C TRP A 61 -14.62 10.13 10.87
N TYR A 62 -13.50 10.78 11.18
CA TYR A 62 -12.21 10.50 10.55
C TYR A 62 -11.65 9.14 10.97
N ASP A 63 -11.49 8.92 12.27
CA ASP A 63 -10.70 7.82 12.83
C ASP A 63 -11.41 6.47 12.74
N GLU A 64 -12.75 6.45 12.78
CA GLU A 64 -13.53 5.19 12.81
C GLU A 64 -14.20 4.84 11.47
N TYR A 65 -14.32 5.80 10.54
CA TYR A 65 -15.07 5.57 9.29
C TYR A 65 -14.31 6.01 8.05
N PHE A 66 -13.92 7.28 7.95
CA PHE A 66 -13.36 7.81 6.69
C PHE A 66 -11.95 7.31 6.39
N LEU A 67 -11.02 7.44 7.35
CA LEU A 67 -9.65 6.97 7.17
C LEU A 67 -9.55 5.44 7.07
N PRO A 68 -10.28 4.65 7.89
CA PRO A 68 -10.30 3.19 7.71
C PRO A 68 -10.78 2.76 6.32
N TYR A 69 -11.84 3.38 5.80
CA TYR A 69 -12.32 3.06 4.45
C TYR A 69 -11.25 3.35 3.38
N LEU A 70 -10.57 4.49 3.47
CA LEU A 70 -9.49 4.81 2.53
C LEU A 70 -8.31 3.84 2.65
N ASN A 71 -7.94 3.45 3.87
CA ASN A 71 -6.92 2.42 4.07
C ASN A 71 -7.30 1.11 3.40
N ASP A 72 -8.54 0.64 3.61
CA ASP A 72 -9.02 -0.61 3.02
C ASP A 72 -8.95 -0.55 1.48
N VAL A 73 -9.42 0.54 0.87
CA VAL A 73 -9.36 0.74 -0.59
C VAL A 73 -7.93 0.69 -1.11
N ALA A 74 -7.00 1.40 -0.48
CA ALA A 74 -5.62 1.42 -0.93
C ALA A 74 -4.94 0.05 -0.72
N ILE A 75 -5.20 -0.64 0.39
CA ILE A 75 -4.66 -1.97 0.65
C ILE A 75 -5.18 -2.99 -0.37
N ASP A 76 -6.47 -2.95 -0.69
CA ASP A 76 -7.07 -3.84 -1.68
C ASP A 76 -6.46 -3.61 -3.07
N ASN A 77 -6.38 -2.35 -3.51
CA ASN A 77 -5.84 -2.01 -4.83
C ASN A 77 -4.34 -2.32 -4.94
N VAL A 78 -3.54 -1.97 -3.94
CA VAL A 78 -2.11 -2.33 -3.92
C VAL A 78 -1.92 -3.83 -3.80
N GLY A 79 -2.79 -4.52 -3.04
CA GLY A 79 -2.80 -5.97 -2.93
C GLY A 79 -2.95 -6.64 -4.29
N GLU A 80 -3.96 -6.23 -5.08
CA GLU A 80 -4.17 -6.74 -6.43
C GLU A 80 -2.95 -6.51 -7.33
N ILE A 81 -2.39 -5.28 -7.33
CA ILE A 81 -1.19 -4.96 -8.13
C ILE A 81 0.01 -5.84 -7.72
N VAL A 82 0.22 -6.05 -6.41
CA VAL A 82 1.34 -6.86 -5.92
C VAL A 82 1.14 -8.33 -6.25
N GLU A 83 -0.08 -8.86 -6.14
CA GLU A 83 -0.42 -10.24 -6.55
C GLU A 83 -0.14 -10.45 -8.05
N GLU A 84 -0.55 -9.50 -8.91
CA GLU A 84 -0.26 -9.56 -10.34
C GLU A 84 1.26 -9.55 -10.64
N ILE A 85 2.03 -8.74 -9.91
CA ILE A 85 3.50 -8.72 -10.02
C ILE A 85 4.11 -10.07 -9.62
N MET A 86 3.63 -10.68 -8.53
CA MET A 86 4.10 -11.98 -8.06
C MET A 86 3.88 -13.06 -9.13
N ASP A 87 2.66 -13.11 -9.68
CA ASP A 87 2.28 -14.06 -10.72
C ASP A 87 3.03 -13.83 -12.04
N GLU A 88 3.20 -12.58 -12.48
CA GLU A 88 3.85 -12.27 -13.76
C GLU A 88 5.36 -12.55 -13.75
N PHE A 89 6.03 -12.27 -12.64
CA PHE A 89 7.49 -12.36 -12.55
C PHE A 89 8.01 -13.59 -11.81
N GLU A 90 7.11 -14.49 -11.37
CA GLU A 90 7.45 -15.69 -10.57
C GLU A 90 8.29 -15.32 -9.34
N ILE A 91 7.80 -14.34 -8.57
CA ILE A 91 8.44 -13.83 -7.34
C ILE A 91 7.45 -13.81 -6.18
N GLU A 92 7.97 -13.70 -4.96
CA GLU A 92 7.16 -13.52 -3.76
C GLU A 92 7.29 -12.09 -3.25
N ALA A 93 6.21 -11.58 -2.65
CA ALA A 93 6.17 -10.24 -2.10
C ALA A 93 5.34 -10.14 -0.82
N GLN A 94 5.66 -9.15 -0.01
CA GLN A 94 4.87 -8.70 1.13
C GLN A 94 4.96 -7.18 1.22
N PHE A 95 3.95 -6.54 1.80
CA PHE A 95 3.98 -5.11 2.02
C PHE A 95 3.36 -4.70 3.35
N ILE A 96 3.71 -3.50 3.78
CA ILE A 96 3.06 -2.78 4.86
C ILE A 96 2.70 -1.38 4.36
N CYS A 97 1.77 -0.73 5.04
CA CYS A 97 1.43 0.67 4.83
C CYS A 97 1.51 1.45 6.16
N TYR A 98 1.71 2.76 6.05
CA TYR A 98 1.70 3.66 7.21
C TYR A 98 0.34 4.31 7.39
N ASP A 99 -0.19 4.36 8.61
CA ASP A 99 -1.51 4.92 8.88
C ASP A 99 -1.72 6.34 8.31
N LEU A 100 -2.86 6.54 7.66
CA LEU A 100 -3.36 7.86 7.31
C LEU A 100 -3.63 8.70 8.56
N ASN A 101 -3.60 10.02 8.39
CA ASN A 101 -4.06 10.93 9.44
C ASN A 101 -4.87 12.08 8.84
N LYS A 102 -5.67 12.73 9.68
CA LYS A 102 -6.56 13.83 9.26
C LYS A 102 -5.85 15.04 8.62
N GLU A 103 -4.55 15.21 8.82
CA GLU A 103 -3.78 16.30 8.21
C GLU A 103 -3.21 15.90 6.83
N LYS A 104 -3.02 14.61 6.60
CA LYS A 104 -2.54 14.06 5.33
C LYS A 104 -3.15 12.67 5.09
N TYR A 105 -4.22 12.66 4.31
CA TYR A 105 -4.93 11.45 3.89
C TYR A 105 -5.12 11.37 2.37
N ASP A 106 -4.53 12.30 1.61
CA ASP A 106 -4.65 12.33 0.14
C ASP A 106 -3.86 11.19 -0.54
N TYR A 107 -2.99 10.53 0.22
CA TYR A 107 -2.20 9.39 -0.22
C TYR A 107 -1.80 8.48 0.93
N LEU A 108 -1.53 7.21 0.61
CA LEU A 108 -1.03 6.20 1.53
C LEU A 108 0.39 5.77 1.14
N GLU A 109 1.29 5.72 2.11
CA GLU A 109 2.67 5.27 1.90
C GLU A 109 2.79 3.77 2.13
N PHE A 110 3.42 3.08 1.18
CA PHE A 110 3.66 1.65 1.21
C PHE A 110 5.14 1.33 1.19
N VAL A 111 5.51 0.25 1.87
CA VAL A 111 6.81 -0.39 1.76
C VAL A 111 6.59 -1.85 1.43
N ALA A 112 6.97 -2.25 0.21
CA ALA A 112 6.91 -3.62 -0.25
C ALA A 112 8.30 -4.25 -0.33
N ILE A 113 8.35 -5.55 -0.10
CA ILE A 113 9.55 -6.37 -0.13
C ILE A 113 9.32 -7.45 -1.17
N PHE A 114 10.19 -7.51 -2.17
CA PHE A 114 10.16 -8.49 -3.25
C PHE A 114 11.37 -9.40 -3.19
N PHE A 115 11.17 -10.70 -3.39
CA PHE A 115 12.24 -11.72 -3.34
C PHE A 115 11.91 -12.90 -4.26
N GLU A 116 12.93 -13.69 -4.62
CA GLU A 116 12.72 -14.85 -5.50
C GLU A 116 11.90 -15.93 -4.77
N GLU A 117 11.00 -16.60 -5.50
CA GLU A 117 10.14 -17.64 -4.93
C GLU A 117 10.97 -18.74 -4.24
N GLY A 118 10.64 -19.05 -2.98
CA GLY A 118 11.30 -20.09 -2.21
C GLY A 118 12.74 -19.77 -1.78
N SER A 119 13.18 -18.52 -1.95
CA SER A 119 14.53 -18.08 -1.54
C SER A 119 14.63 -17.72 -0.07
N HIS A 120 13.53 -17.25 0.55
CA HIS A 120 13.49 -16.76 1.92
C HIS A 120 12.17 -17.14 2.60
N ASP A 121 12.18 -17.26 3.92
CA ASP A 121 10.95 -17.27 4.71
C ASP A 121 10.49 -15.82 4.93
N ILE A 122 9.21 -15.56 4.69
CA ILE A 122 8.61 -14.23 4.87
C ILE A 122 8.84 -13.70 6.29
N GLU A 123 8.73 -14.55 7.30
CA GLU A 123 8.90 -14.16 8.70
C GLU A 123 10.34 -13.67 8.95
N ASP A 124 11.33 -14.37 8.39
CA ASP A 124 12.74 -14.02 8.53
C ASP A 124 13.07 -12.68 7.85
N VAL A 125 12.44 -12.40 6.70
CA VAL A 125 12.66 -11.15 5.96
C VAL A 125 12.13 -9.95 6.73
N LEU A 126 10.90 -10.05 7.26
CA LEU A 126 10.27 -9.00 8.07
C LEU A 126 11.11 -8.71 9.33
N ASP A 127 11.49 -9.75 10.07
CA ASP A 127 12.35 -9.64 11.26
C ASP A 127 13.69 -8.95 10.92
N SER A 128 14.28 -9.28 9.77
CA SER A 128 15.59 -8.75 9.36
C SER A 128 15.58 -7.24 9.06
N LEU A 129 14.40 -6.69 8.76
CA LEU A 129 14.17 -5.29 8.42
C LEU A 129 13.74 -4.45 9.63
N ASN A 130 13.51 -5.08 10.81
CA ASN A 130 12.99 -4.44 12.03
C ASN A 130 11.69 -3.67 11.78
N ILE A 131 10.79 -4.25 10.99
CA ILE A 131 9.47 -3.68 10.72
C ILE A 131 8.38 -4.57 11.28
#